data_AF-A0A0C2H2I8-F1
#
_entry.id   AF-A0A0C2H2I8-F1
#
_cell.length_a   1.000
_cell.length_b   1.000
_cell.length_c   1.000
_cell.angle_alpha   90.00
_cell.angle_beta   90.00
_cell.angle_gamma   90.00
#
_symmetry.space_group_name_H-M   'P 1'
#
loop_
_entity.id
_entity.type
_entity.pdbx_description
1 polymer ?
#
loop_
_entity_poly.entity_id
_entity_poly.type
_entity_poly.pdbx_seq_one_letter_code
_entity_poly.pdbx_strand_id
1 'polypeptide(L)'
;MISLFVFIACLTAAHACTCDPPTVEKEYCSSNVDIVTWARVLSIDGNRTEIGGSLKYTIWHLITFKGYDKVKNNATSILTTPNSDGQCGVTNLEADCRVTEFTSQTAIL
;
A
#
# COMPACT_ATOMS: atom_id res chain seq x y z
N MET A 1 24.66 44.77 18.95
CA MET A 1 24.91 43.36 18.61
C MET A 1 23.62 42.60 18.74
N ILE A 2 23.09 42.12 17.62
CA ILE A 2 21.87 41.31 17.50
C ILE A 2 22.26 39.86 17.81
N SER A 3 21.43 39.14 18.58
CA SER A 3 21.41 37.67 18.50
C SER A 3 19.98 37.18 18.65
N LEU A 4 19.35 36.94 17.51
CA LEU A 4 18.02 36.37 17.36
C LEU A 4 18.19 34.84 17.28
N PHE A 5 17.86 34.10 18.34
CA PHE A 5 17.85 32.63 18.28
C PHE A 5 16.48 32.15 17.82
N VAL A 6 16.33 32.06 16.50
CA VAL A 6 15.21 31.36 15.85
C VAL A 6 15.57 29.89 15.84
N PHE A 7 15.11 29.15 16.85
CA PHE A 7 15.11 27.69 16.80
C PHE A 7 13.94 27.23 15.92
N ILE A 8 14.08 27.35 14.60
CA ILE A 8 13.30 26.52 13.66
C ILE A 8 13.95 25.13 13.69
N ALA A 9 13.70 24.39 14.77
CA ALA A 9 13.82 22.95 14.71
C ALA A 9 12.54 22.47 14.01
N CYS A 10 12.58 22.39 12.68
CA CYS A 10 11.66 21.57 11.93
C CYS A 10 11.99 20.12 12.32
N LEU A 11 11.44 19.71 13.45
CA LEU A 11 11.47 18.33 13.93
C LEU A 11 10.90 17.49 12.80
N THR A 12 11.76 16.63 12.29
CA THR A 12 11.49 15.59 11.31
C THR A 12 10.04 15.13 11.41
N ALA A 13 9.24 15.42 10.38
CA ALA A 13 7.93 14.82 10.22
C ALA A 13 8.15 13.30 10.16
N ALA A 14 8.03 12.64 11.30
CA ALA A 14 7.67 11.23 11.34
C ALA A 14 6.30 11.22 10.66
N HIS A 15 6.27 10.78 9.40
CA HIS A 15 5.05 10.70 8.61
C HIS A 15 4.20 9.58 9.22
N ALA A 16 3.59 9.84 10.38
CA ALA A 16 2.59 8.97 10.95
C ALA A 16 1.46 8.91 9.91
N CYS A 17 1.25 7.73 9.34
CA CYS A 17 0.25 7.55 8.32
C CYS A 17 -1.16 7.77 8.87
N THR A 18 -1.66 8.99 8.66
CA THR A 18 -3.05 9.39 8.92
C THR A 18 -3.81 9.34 7.61
N CYS A 19 -4.12 8.12 7.14
CA CYS A 19 -5.00 7.92 6.00
C CYS A 19 -6.41 7.66 6.50
N ASP A 20 -7.37 8.49 6.09
CA ASP A 20 -8.78 8.14 6.23
C ASP A 20 -9.08 6.97 5.29
N PRO A 21 -9.59 5.83 5.80
CA PRO A 21 -9.93 4.70 4.95
C PRO A 21 -11.04 5.13 3.98
N PRO A 22 -10.78 5.14 2.66
CA PRO A 22 -11.77 5.53 1.69
C PRO A 22 -12.84 4.44 1.54
N THR A 23 -14.05 4.81 1.12
CA THR A 23 -15.08 3.83 0.79
C THR A 23 -14.75 3.11 -0.53
N VAL A 24 -15.21 1.86 -0.68
CA VAL A 24 -15.05 1.08 -1.92
C VAL A 24 -15.50 1.87 -3.16
N GLU A 25 -16.62 2.56 -3.07
CA GLU A 25 -17.18 3.36 -4.16
C GLU A 25 -16.25 4.53 -4.54
N LYS A 26 -15.66 5.20 -3.56
CA LYS A 26 -14.73 6.31 -3.77
C LYS A 26 -13.44 5.83 -4.42
N GLU A 27 -12.89 4.69 -3.99
CA GLU A 27 -11.67 4.13 -4.58
C GLU A 27 -11.89 3.56 -5.98
N TYR A 28 -13.03 2.91 -6.21
CA TYR A 28 -13.37 2.42 -7.54
C TYR A 28 -13.45 3.57 -8.55
N CYS A 29 -14.07 4.69 -8.17
CA CYS A 29 -14.23 5.87 -9.01
C CYS A 29 -12.97 6.76 -9.07
N SER A 30 -12.01 6.58 -8.16
CA SER A 30 -10.79 7.38 -8.12
C SER A 30 -9.91 7.12 -9.34
N SER A 31 -9.44 8.20 -9.98
CA SER A 31 -8.52 8.12 -11.13
C SER A 31 -7.13 7.61 -10.75
N ASN A 32 -6.78 7.66 -9.46
CA ASN A 32 -5.49 7.19 -8.94
C ASN A 32 -5.49 5.69 -8.64
N VAL A 33 -6.62 5.00 -8.90
CA VAL A 33 -6.75 3.56 -8.70
C VAL A 33 -6.86 2.88 -10.04
N ASP A 34 -5.80 2.18 -10.40
CA ASP A 34 -5.66 1.52 -11.69
C ASP A 34 -6.30 0.14 -11.76
N ILE A 35 -6.32 -0.58 -10.63
CA ILE A 35 -6.79 -1.96 -10.54
C ILE A 35 -7.62 -2.10 -9.27
N VAL A 36 -8.82 -2.68 -9.42
CA VAL A 36 -9.65 -3.11 -8.28
C VAL A 36 -9.96 -4.58 -8.48
N THR A 37 -9.53 -5.41 -7.55
CA THR A 37 -9.55 -6.86 -7.69
C THR A 37 -9.68 -7.55 -6.35
N TRP A 38 -10.41 -8.64 -6.32
CA TRP A 38 -10.29 -9.64 -5.27
C TRP A 38 -9.15 -10.57 -5.61
N ALA A 39 -8.23 -10.72 -4.68
CA ALA A 39 -7.06 -11.54 -4.87
C ALA A 39 -6.77 -12.39 -3.63
N ARG A 40 -6.00 -13.46 -3.85
CA ARG A 40 -5.42 -14.28 -2.79
C ARG A 40 -3.93 -14.01 -2.70
N VAL A 41 -3.39 -13.88 -1.50
CA VAL A 41 -1.93 -13.83 -1.31
C VAL A 41 -1.35 -15.24 -1.47
N LEU A 42 -0.38 -15.40 -2.37
CA LEU A 42 0.32 -16.65 -2.61
C LEU A 42 1.63 -16.75 -1.81
N SER A 43 2.40 -15.67 -1.79
CA SER A 43 3.67 -15.59 -1.06
C SER A 43 3.90 -14.18 -0.53
N ILE A 44 4.74 -14.11 0.50
CA ILE A 44 5.17 -12.86 1.13
C ILE A 44 6.69 -12.87 1.14
N ASP A 45 7.28 -11.86 0.52
CA ASP A 45 8.72 -11.65 0.44
C ASP A 45 9.07 -10.31 1.11
N GLY A 46 10.17 -10.28 1.85
CA GLY A 46 10.64 -9.08 2.55
C GLY A 46 10.71 -9.25 4.07
N ASN A 47 11.57 -8.45 4.71
CA ASN A 47 11.79 -8.52 6.14
C ASN A 47 10.94 -7.46 6.87
N ARG A 48 10.07 -7.91 7.78
CA ARG A 48 9.25 -7.03 8.63
C ARG A 48 10.06 -6.22 9.65
N THR A 49 11.28 -6.66 9.96
CA THR A 49 12.14 -6.05 10.99
C THR A 49 13.19 -5.08 10.44
N GLU A 50 13.34 -5.02 9.12
CA GLU A 50 14.27 -4.09 8.48
C GLU A 50 13.74 -2.66 8.56
N ILE A 51 14.56 -1.70 8.97
CA ILE A 51 14.10 -0.31 9.07
C ILE A 51 14.00 0.28 7.66
N GLY A 52 12.79 0.70 7.25
CA GLY A 52 12.55 1.30 5.94
C GLY A 52 12.52 0.30 4.78
N GLY A 53 12.32 -0.99 5.07
CA GLY A 53 12.17 -2.02 4.07
C GLY A 53 10.80 -2.01 3.39
N SER A 54 10.62 -2.91 2.42
CA SER A 54 9.34 -3.14 1.74
C SER A 54 8.92 -4.59 1.83
N LEU A 55 7.61 -4.82 1.92
CA LEU A 55 6.99 -6.13 1.78
C LEU A 55 6.44 -6.26 0.36
N LYS A 56 6.69 -7.43 -0.23
CA LYS A 56 6.20 -7.81 -1.55
C LYS A 56 5.28 -9.00 -1.39
N TYR A 57 4.04 -8.84 -1.83
CA TYR A 57 3.05 -9.89 -1.82
C TYR A 57 2.81 -10.36 -3.25
N THR A 58 3.10 -11.63 -3.53
CA THR A 58 2.63 -12.24 -4.77
C THR A 58 1.16 -12.53 -4.61
N ILE A 59 0.31 -11.91 -5.43
CA ILE A 59 -1.14 -12.06 -5.36
C ILE A 59 -1.66 -12.77 -6.61
N TRP A 60 -2.73 -13.55 -6.45
CA TRP A 60 -3.49 -14.17 -7.53
C TRP A 60 -4.86 -13.53 -7.64
N HIS A 61 -5.14 -12.92 -8.79
CA HIS A 61 -6.42 -12.28 -9.10
C HIS A 61 -7.52 -13.33 -9.28
N LEU A 62 -8.55 -13.28 -8.42
CA LEU A 62 -9.73 -14.14 -8.49
C LEU A 62 -10.83 -13.47 -9.32
N ILE A 63 -11.11 -12.20 -9.02
CA ILE A 63 -12.10 -11.37 -9.72
C ILE A 63 -11.51 -9.97 -9.88
N THR A 64 -11.62 -9.39 -11.06
CA THR A 64 -11.17 -8.02 -11.33
C THR A 64 -12.36 -7.17 -11.75
N PHE A 65 -12.62 -6.11 -10.98
CA PHE A 65 -13.72 -5.18 -11.21
C PHE A 65 -13.28 -3.96 -12.03
N LYS A 66 -12.02 -3.51 -11.87
CA LYS A 66 -11.42 -2.40 -12.63
C LYS A 66 -10.01 -2.78 -13.07
N GLY A 67 -9.62 -2.35 -14.26
CA GLY A 67 -8.25 -2.56 -14.77
C GLY A 67 -8.00 -3.97 -15.33
N TYR A 68 -9.05 -4.68 -15.77
CA TYR A 68 -8.93 -6.04 -16.32
C TYR A 68 -7.89 -6.14 -17.44
N ASP A 69 -7.78 -5.14 -18.32
CA ASP A 69 -6.78 -5.12 -19.40
C ASP A 69 -5.33 -5.19 -18.90
N LYS A 70 -5.06 -4.76 -17.66
CA LYS A 70 -3.74 -4.79 -17.04
C LYS A 70 -3.38 -6.17 -16.49
N VAL A 71 -4.38 -7.01 -16.20
CA VAL A 71 -4.19 -8.33 -15.54
C VAL A 71 -4.68 -9.51 -16.38
N LYS A 72 -5.33 -9.28 -17.53
CA LYS A 72 -5.90 -10.35 -18.37
C LYS A 72 -4.88 -11.39 -18.87
N ASN A 73 -3.63 -10.98 -19.06
CA ASN A 73 -2.56 -11.86 -19.56
C ASN A 73 -1.74 -12.48 -18.43
N ASN A 74 -1.90 -12.00 -17.19
CA ASN A 74 -1.16 -12.51 -16.04
C ASN A 74 -2.08 -12.52 -14.82
N ALA A 75 -2.49 -13.72 -14.42
CA ALA A 75 -3.37 -13.88 -13.27
C ALA A 75 -2.68 -13.48 -11.96
N THR A 76 -1.36 -13.32 -11.93
CA THR A 76 -0.60 -12.94 -10.74
C THR A 76 0.07 -11.58 -10.88
N SER A 77 0.13 -10.83 -9.78
CA SER A 77 0.83 -9.55 -9.68
C SER A 77 1.66 -9.48 -8.39
N ILE A 78 2.60 -8.54 -8.33
CA ILE A 78 3.36 -8.23 -7.12
C ILE A 78 2.82 -6.93 -6.54
N LEU A 79 2.29 -7.01 -5.33
CA LEU A 79 1.93 -5.85 -4.52
C LEU A 79 3.12 -5.47 -3.65
N THR A 80 3.60 -4.24 -3.77
CA THR A 80 4.67 -3.72 -2.92
C THR A 80 4.11 -2.69 -1.96
N THR A 81 4.49 -2.78 -0.69
CA THR A 81 4.07 -1.85 0.36
C THR A 81 5.23 -1.65 1.36
N PRO A 82 5.31 -0.53 2.07
CA PRO A 82 6.25 -0.38 3.17
C PRO A 82 6.09 -1.50 4.20
N ASN A 83 7.17 -1.86 4.88
CA ASN A 83 7.15 -2.96 5.84
C ASN A 83 6.73 -2.55 7.27
N SER A 84 6.24 -1.32 7.45
CA SER A 84 5.84 -0.79 8.74
C SER A 84 4.53 0.01 8.65
N ASP A 85 3.64 -0.21 9.61
CA ASP A 85 2.34 0.49 9.68
C ASP A 85 2.53 2.01 9.82
N GLY A 86 3.60 2.42 10.52
CA GLY A 86 3.98 3.83 10.65
C GLY A 86 4.31 4.51 9.32
N GLN A 87 4.54 3.75 8.24
CA GLN A 87 4.76 4.24 6.88
C GLN A 87 3.64 3.82 5.91
N CYS A 88 2.43 3.54 6.40
CA CYS A 88 1.29 3.06 5.59
C CYS A 88 1.53 1.67 5.00
N GLY A 89 2.39 0.89 5.65
CA GLY A 89 2.65 -0.48 5.27
C GLY A 89 1.42 -1.37 5.50
N VAL A 90 1.06 -2.16 4.51
CA VAL A 90 0.06 -3.23 4.69
C VAL A 90 0.80 -4.47 5.19
N THR A 91 0.99 -4.59 6.49
CA THR A 91 1.85 -5.61 7.11
C THR A 91 1.11 -6.87 7.58
N ASN A 92 -0.22 -6.80 7.71
CA ASN A 92 -1.07 -7.84 8.30
C ASN A 92 -1.73 -8.78 7.27
N LEU A 93 -1.18 -8.86 6.05
CA LEU A 93 -1.62 -9.85 5.07
C LEU A 93 -0.92 -11.18 5.31
N GLU A 94 -1.69 -12.27 5.25
CA GLU A 94 -1.19 -13.64 5.40
C GLU A 94 -1.31 -14.41 4.08
N ALA A 95 -0.43 -15.39 3.89
CA ALA A 95 -0.54 -16.30 2.75
C ALA A 95 -1.83 -17.13 2.84
N ASP A 96 -2.47 -17.38 1.69
CA ASP A 96 -3.77 -18.02 1.54
C ASP A 96 -4.99 -17.24 2.08
N CYS A 97 -4.79 -16.02 2.61
CA CYS A 97 -5.90 -15.13 2.94
C CYS A 97 -6.51 -14.48 1.69
N ARG A 98 -7.85 -14.41 1.67
CA ARG A 98 -8.60 -13.64 0.66
C ARG A 98 -8.51 -12.16 1.00
N VAL A 99 -7.97 -11.37 0.09
CA VAL A 99 -7.96 -9.91 0.20
C VAL A 99 -9.17 -9.38 -0.54
N THR A 100 -10.18 -9.00 0.24
CA THR A 100 -11.48 -8.53 -0.27
C THR A 100 -11.43 -7.05 -0.66
N GLU A 101 -10.41 -6.31 -0.26
CA GLU A 101 -10.35 -4.86 -0.41
C GLU A 101 -8.90 -4.39 -0.56
N PHE A 102 -8.54 -3.98 -1.78
CA PHE A 102 -7.40 -3.10 -2.01
C PHE A 102 -7.96 -1.71 -2.24
N THR A 103 -8.35 -1.03 -1.16
CA THR A 103 -8.50 0.42 -1.17
C THR A 103 -7.09 1.01 -1.24
N SER A 104 -6.86 1.91 -2.18
CA SER A 104 -5.53 2.43 -2.49
C SER A 104 -4.97 3.22 -1.32
N GLN A 105 -4.24 2.54 -0.44
CA GLN A 105 -3.10 3.16 0.22
C GLN A 105 -1.91 2.95 -0.70
N THR A 106 -1.90 3.73 -1.80
CA THR A 106 -0.74 4.04 -2.63
C THR A 106 0.24 2.87 -2.83
N ALA A 107 -0.22 1.80 -3.46
CA ALA A 107 0.68 0.86 -4.13
C ALA A 107 1.03 1.47 -5.48
N ILE A 108 2.17 2.16 -5.55
CA ILE A 108 2.77 2.59 -6.82
C ILE A 108 3.14 1.32 -7.58
N LEU A 109 2.51 1.13 -8.74
CA LEU A 109 3.01 0.27 -9.83
C LEU A 109 3.96 1.10 -10.70
#